data_AF-X1RGV9-F1
#
_entry.id   AF-X1RGV9-F1
#
_cell.length_a   1.000
_cell.length_b   1.000
_cell.length_c   1.000
_cell.angle_alpha   90.00
_cell.angle_beta   90.00
_cell.angle_gamma   90.00
#
_symmetry.space_group_name_H-M   'P 1'
#
loop_
_entity.id
_entity.type
_entity.pdbx_description
1 polymer ?
#
loop_
_entity_poly.entity_id
_entity_poly.type
_entity_poly.pdbx_seq_one_letter_code
_entity_poly.pdbx_strand_id
1 'polypeptide(L)' 'MVEKLTIVVHSGDMDKIYSALIIANGALSMGMEASLFFTFWGLQRLQKGGLEKGPLSKMHMLGIGKSLY' A
#
# COMPACT_ATOMS: atom_id res chain seq x y z
N MET A 1 -20.58 -5.37 -15.82
CA MET A 1 -19.39 -6.16 -15.44
C MET A 1 -18.86 -5.55 -14.16
N VAL A 2 -18.44 -6.36 -13.18
CA VAL A 2 -17.80 -5.83 -11.96
C VAL A 2 -16.43 -5.27 -12.36
N GLU A 3 -16.18 -4.00 -12.06
CA GLU A 3 -14.87 -3.39 -12.33
C GLU A 3 -13.82 -3.99 -11.40
N LYS A 4 -12.58 -4.13 -11.91
CA LYS A 4 -11.49 -4.78 -11.19
C LYS A 4 -10.32 -3.83 -11.00
N LEU A 5 -9.80 -3.76 -9.78
CA LEU A 5 -8.56 -3.09 -9.43
C LEU A 5 -7.51 -4.13 -9.07
N THR A 6 -6.33 -4.06 -9.69
CA THR A 6 -5.16 -4.86 -9.29
C THR A 6 -4.01 -3.96 -8.92
N ILE A 7 -3.45 -4.15 -7.71
CA ILE A 7 -2.28 -3.41 -7.22
C ILE A 7 -1.11 -4.40 -7.02
N VAL A 8 0.02 -4.12 -7.65
CA VAL A 8 1.28 -4.82 -7.35
C VAL A 8 1.99 -4.11 -6.21
N VAL A 9 2.04 -4.75 -5.05
CA VAL A 9 2.66 -4.22 -3.83
C VAL A 9 4.10 -4.72 -3.74
N HIS A 10 5.01 -3.96 -4.36
CA HIS A 10 6.44 -4.30 -4.37
C HIS A 10 7.23 -3.68 -3.20
N SER A 11 6.79 -2.52 -2.69
CA SER A 11 7.52 -1.75 -1.68
C SER A 11 7.26 -2.28 -0.27
N GLY A 12 8.28 -2.23 0.57
CA GLY A 12 8.19 -2.53 2.00
C GLY A 12 8.05 -1.30 2.90
N ASP A 13 7.97 -0.10 2.31
CA ASP A 13 7.81 1.15 3.06
C ASP A 13 6.38 1.24 3.61
N MET A 14 6.25 1.58 4.88
CA MET A 14 4.98 1.52 5.62
C MET A 14 3.91 2.40 4.97
N ASP A 15 4.25 3.65 4.64
CA ASP A 15 3.35 4.62 4.03
C ASP A 15 2.79 4.14 2.68
N LYS A 16 3.62 3.54 1.83
CA LYS A 16 3.18 3.01 0.52
C LYS A 16 2.25 1.80 0.66
N ILE A 17 2.48 0.96 1.66
CA ILE A 17 1.59 -0.18 1.95
C ILE A 17 0.24 0.30 2.43
N TYR A 18 0.21 1.27 3.35
CA TYR A 18 -1.04 1.89 3.78
C TYR A 18 -1.77 2.53 2.60
N SER A 19 -1.08 3.24 1.70
CA SER A 19 -1.71 3.78 0.48
C SER A 19 -2.36 2.68 -0.37
N ALA A 20 -1.67 1.55 -0.61
CA ALA A 20 -2.22 0.44 -1.38
C ALA A 20 -3.49 -0.16 -0.72
N LEU A 21 -3.48 -0.32 0.61
CA LEU A 21 -4.63 -0.83 1.37
C LEU A 21 -5.80 0.16 1.38
N ILE A 22 -5.53 1.46 1.51
CA ILE A 22 -6.56 2.51 1.46
C ILE A 22 -7.25 2.52 0.10
N ILE A 23 -6.47 2.48 -0.99
CA ILE A 23 -7.01 2.48 -2.36
C ILE A 23 -7.85 1.22 -2.60
N ALA A 24 -7.36 0.05 -2.17
CA ALA A 24 -8.11 -1.20 -2.30
C ALA A 24 -9.43 -1.18 -1.53
N ASN A 25 -9.44 -0.65 -0.30
CA ASN A 25 -10.67 -0.47 0.48
C ASN A 25 -11.63 0.52 -0.20
N GLY A 26 -11.11 1.60 -0.80
CA GLY A 26 -11.89 2.53 -1.59
C GLY A 26 -12.56 1.83 -2.79
N ALA A 27 -11.81 1.02 -3.53
CA ALA A 27 -12.34 0.23 -4.64
C ALA A 27 -13.43 -0.75 -4.20
N LEU A 28 -13.21 -1.49 -3.10
CA LEU A 28 -14.22 -2.37 -2.51
C LEU A 28 -15.50 -1.59 -2.14
N SER A 29 -15.35 -0.39 -1.58
CA SER A 29 -16.47 0.48 -1.19
C SER A 29 -17.27 0.99 -2.40
N MET A 30 -16.66 1.07 -3.57
CA MET A 30 -17.32 1.42 -4.84
C MET A 30 -17.92 0.21 -5.57
N GLY A 31 -17.90 -0.99 -4.95
CA GLY A 31 -18.42 -2.22 -5.55
C GLY A 31 -17.49 -2.86 -6.59
N MET A 32 -16.21 -2.49 -6.59
CA MET A 32 -15.19 -3.11 -7.43
C MET A 32 -14.59 -4.35 -6.76
N GLU A 33 -14.01 -5.26 -7.55
CA GLU A 33 -13.17 -6.36 -7.06
C GLU A 33 -11.72 -5.87 -6.94
N ALA A 34 -11.14 -5.93 -5.74
CA ALA A 34 -9.76 -5.50 -5.49
C ALA A 34 -8.82 -6.70 -5.26
N SER A 35 -7.74 -6.77 -6.03
CA SER A 35 -6.68 -7.77 -5.91
C SER A 35 -5.34 -7.11 -5.60
N LEU A 36 -4.68 -7.52 -4.51
CA LEU A 36 -3.33 -7.05 -4.18
C LEU A 36 -2.34 -8.19 -4.35
N PHE A 37 -1.36 -8.00 -5.22
CA PHE A 37 -0.27 -8.94 -5.42
C PHE A 37 0.98 -8.45 -4.70
N PHE A 38 1.29 -9.06 -3.56
CA PHE A 38 2.48 -8.74 -2.78
C PHE A 38 3.70 -9.46 -3.35
N THR A 39 4.77 -8.71 -3.60
CA THR A 39 6.04 -9.24 -4.12
C THR A 39 7.24 -8.50 -3.52
N PHE A 40 8.45 -9.06 -3.69
CA PHE A 40 9.72 -8.51 -3.17
C PHE A 40 9.64 -8.09 -1.70
N TRP A 41 9.88 -6.81 -1.40
CA TRP A 41 9.86 -6.26 -0.05
C TRP A 41 8.46 -6.14 0.54
N GLY A 42 7.42 -6.11 -0.31
CA GLY A 42 6.02 -6.17 0.14
C GLY A 42 5.69 -7.49 0.83
N LEU A 43 6.27 -8.62 0.41
CA LEU A 43 6.05 -9.94 1.04
C LEU A 43 6.52 -9.98 2.49
N GLN A 44 7.62 -9.29 2.81
CA GLN A 44 8.14 -9.23 4.19
C GLN A 44 7.12 -8.62 5.16
N ARG A 45 6.17 -7.82 4.65
CA ARG A 45 5.17 -7.10 5.46
C ARG A 45 3.93 -7.92 5.75
N LEU A 46 3.75 -9.05 5.05
CA LEU A 46 2.74 -10.05 5.38
C LEU A 46 3.19 -11.01 6.50
N GLN A 47 4.47 -11.00 6.88
CA GLN A 47 4.95 -11.78 8.03
C GLN A 47 4.33 -11.22 9.32
N LYS A 48 4.03 -12.11 10.29
CA LYS A 48 3.44 -11.70 11.58
C LYS A 48 4.33 -10.67 12.27
N GLY A 49 3.78 -9.48 12.53
CA GLY A 49 4.52 -8.35 13.10
C GLY A 49 5.51 -7.67 12.14
N GLY A 50 5.47 -7.98 10.83
CA GLY A 50 6.34 -7.40 9.80
C GLY A 50 5.86 -6.02 9.31
N LEU A 51 4.56 -5.75 9.41
CA LEU A 51 3.95 -4.48 8.98
C LEU A 51 4.48 -3.29 9.80
N GLU A 52 4.43 -3.39 11.13
CA GLU A 52 4.85 -2.31 12.05
C GLU A 52 6.36 -2.05 12.02
N LYS A 53 7.14 -3.02 11.54
CA LYS A 53 8.60 -2.90 11.37
C LYS A 53 8.99 -2.22 10.05
N GLY A 54 8.03 -1.66 9.31
CA GLY A 54 8.26 -0.96 8.05
C GLY A 54 8.92 0.40 8.28
N PRO A 55 10.01 0.74 7.57
CA PRO A 55 10.46 2.13 7.56
C PRO A 55 9.42 2.99 6.83
N LEU A 56 9.35 4.26 7.19
CA LEU A 56 8.67 5.27 6.37
C LEU A 56 9.51 5.55 5.12
N SER A 57 8.86 5.81 3.98
CA SER A 57 9.58 6.18 2.77
C SER A 57 10.37 7.48 2.97
N LYS A 58 11.46 7.62 2.21
CA LYS A 58 12.26 8.86 2.22
C LYS A 58 11.42 10.11 1.89
N MET A 59 10.37 9.97 1.07
CA MET A 59 9.49 11.09 0.72
C MET A 59 8.65 11.56 1.90
N HIS A 60 8.25 10.63 2.78
CA HIS A 60 7.61 10.96 4.05
C HIS A 60 8.62 11.61 5.02
N MET A 61 9.81 11.03 5.15
CA MET A 61 10.85 11.51 6.07
C MET A 61 11.44 12.89 5.70
N LEU A 62 11.48 13.23 4.42
CA LEU A 62 11.96 14.52 3.93
C LEU A 62 10.86 15.60 3.90
N GLY A 63 9.66 15.31 4.41
CA GLY A 63 8.55 16.26 4.43
C GLY A 63 8.02 16.64 3.04
N ILE A 64 8.47 15.96 1.98
CA ILE A 64 8.01 16.20 0.60
C ILE A 64 6.50 15.92 0.51
N GLY A 65 6.00 14.93 1.25
CA GLY A 65 4.57 14.69 1.39
C GLY A 65 3.78 15.85 2.01
N LYS A 66 4.41 16.72 2.81
CA LYS A 66 3.78 17.92 3.39
C LYS A 66 3.79 19.11 2.43
N SER A 67 4.77 19.18 1.52
CA SER A 67 4.90 20.28 0.54
C SER A 67 3.95 20.13 -0.66
N LEU A 68 3.35 18.95 -0.84
CA LEU A 68 2.43 18.63 -1.95
C LEU A 68 0.95 18.90 -1.62
N TYR A 69 0.64 19.32 -0.39
CA TYR A 69 -0.69 19.74 0.06
C TYR A 69 -0.71 21.23 0.40
#